data_AF-A0A969HKG4-F1
#
_entry.id   AF-A0A969HKG4-F1
#
_cell.length_a   1.000
_cell.length_b   1.000
_cell.length_c   1.000
_cell.angle_alpha   90.00
_cell.angle_beta   90.00
_cell.angle_gamma   90.00
#
_symmetry.space_group_name_H-M   'P 1'
#
loop_
_entity.id
_entity.type
_entity.pdbx_description
1 polymer ?
#
loop_
_entity_poly.entity_id
_entity_poly.type
_entity_poly.pdbx_seq_one_letter_code
_entity_poly.pdbx_strand_id
1 'polypeptide(L)'
;MTGNGHGNGQLPAAQPMTLEQVAGLMPQFIALVDRTLDVNSLKKQTVSQVLDQLEAKASEADKPLAAQAKAILTLLPILADMNFEDVYLRYTAK
;
A
#
# COMPACT_ATOMS: atom_id res chain seq x y z
N MET A 1 8.25 20.09 43.90
CA MET A 1 8.24 21.04 42.78
C MET A 1 9.54 20.77 42.04
N THR A 2 9.58 20.06 40.92
CA THR A 2 9.17 20.37 39.53
C THR A 2 9.49 19.08 38.75
N GLY A 3 8.72 18.47 37.83
CA GLY A 3 7.81 18.99 36.83
C GLY A 3 8.36 18.72 35.41
N ASN A 4 8.55 17.46 34.99
CA ASN A 4 8.88 17.08 33.61
C ASN A 4 8.00 15.86 33.29
N GLY A 5 7.04 15.84 32.37
CA GLY A 5 6.90 16.54 31.10
C GLY A 5 6.56 15.44 30.09
N HIS A 6 5.27 15.30 29.76
CA HIS A 6 4.72 14.31 28.84
C HIS A 6 5.47 14.29 27.50
N GLY A 7 6.28 13.26 27.26
CA GLY A 7 6.76 12.92 25.92
C GLY A 7 5.69 12.09 25.22
N ASN A 8 4.82 12.76 24.46
CA ASN A 8 3.85 12.13 23.58
C ASN A 8 4.52 11.03 22.74
N GLY A 9 3.84 9.89 22.60
CA GLY A 9 4.22 8.77 21.75
C GLY A 9 4.34 9.20 20.29
N GLN A 10 5.48 9.77 19.93
CA GLN A 10 5.89 10.02 18.56
C GLN A 10 5.91 8.66 17.86
N LEU A 11 4.85 8.37 17.11
CA LEU A 11 4.89 7.42 16.02
C LEU A 11 6.18 7.70 15.25
N PRO A 12 7.05 6.71 15.00
CA PRO A 12 8.30 6.94 14.30
C PRO A 12 7.96 7.69 13.02
N ALA A 13 8.55 8.89 12.89
CA ALA A 13 8.36 9.75 11.73
C ALA A 13 8.49 8.86 10.50
N ALA A 14 7.41 8.72 9.73
CA ALA A 14 7.38 7.89 8.54
C ALA A 14 8.61 8.29 7.71
N GLN A 15 9.61 7.41 7.71
CA GLN A 15 10.82 7.66 6.96
C GLN A 15 10.37 7.90 5.53
N PRO A 16 10.85 8.97 4.85
CA PRO A 16 10.46 9.22 3.48
C PRO A 16 10.81 7.96 2.68
N MET A 17 9.78 7.22 2.24
CA MET A 17 10.04 5.97 1.53
C MET A 17 10.73 6.31 0.23
N THR A 18 11.83 5.63 -0.06
CA THR A 18 12.60 5.87 -1.30
C THR A 18 11.86 5.27 -2.49
N LEU A 19 12.09 5.81 -3.69
CA LEU A 19 11.52 5.28 -4.93
C LEU A 19 11.86 3.78 -5.11
N GLU A 20 13.01 3.35 -4.61
CA GLU A 20 13.46 1.95 -4.59
C GLU A 20 12.60 1.06 -3.70
N GLN A 21 12.16 1.56 -2.53
CA GLN A 21 11.24 0.85 -1.65
C GLN A 21 9.87 0.66 -2.30
N VAL A 22 9.41 1.65 -3.06
CA VAL A 22 8.17 1.56 -3.85
C VAL A 22 8.32 0.49 -4.94
N ALA A 23 9.43 0.53 -5.69
CA ALA A 23 9.71 -0.47 -6.73
C ALA A 23 9.80 -1.90 -6.17
N GLY A 24 10.31 -2.07 -4.95
CA GLY A 24 10.36 -3.37 -4.27
C GLY A 24 9.02 -3.84 -3.68
N LEU A 25 8.13 -2.91 -3.32
CA LEU A 25 6.84 -3.22 -2.71
C LEU A 25 5.76 -3.52 -3.76
N MET A 26 5.79 -2.84 -4.92
CA MET A 26 4.77 -3.03 -5.96
C MET A 26 4.60 -4.49 -6.42
N PRO A 27 5.66 -5.28 -6.68
CA PRO A 27 5.50 -6.70 -7.02
C PRO A 27 4.84 -7.51 -5.90
N GLN A 28 5.17 -7.21 -4.63
CA GLN A 28 4.59 -7.89 -3.47
C GLN A 28 3.11 -7.54 -3.29
N PHE A 29 2.76 -6.27 -3.53
CA PHE A 29 1.38 -5.81 -3.56
C PHE A 29 0.59 -6.52 -4.68
N ILE A 30 1.11 -6.58 -5.90
CA ILE A 30 0.46 -7.28 -7.01
C ILE A 30 0.27 -8.77 -6.69
N ALA A 31 1.28 -9.43 -6.15
CA ALA A 31 1.17 -10.83 -5.72
C ALA A 31 0.17 -11.04 -4.58
N LEU A 32 0.06 -10.08 -3.65
CA LEU A 32 -0.95 -10.09 -2.60
C LEU A 32 -2.36 -9.90 -3.16
N VAL A 33 -2.54 -8.98 -4.11
CA VAL A 33 -3.81 -8.78 -4.79
C VAL A 33 -4.23 -10.06 -5.53
N ASP A 34 -3.33 -10.71 -6.25
CA ASP A 34 -3.62 -11.91 -7.04
C ASP A 34 -4.09 -13.10 -6.18
N ARG A 35 -3.55 -13.25 -4.97
CA ARG A 35 -3.95 -14.32 -4.04
C ARG A 35 -5.16 -13.98 -3.16
N THR A 36 -5.53 -12.71 -3.03
CA THR A 36 -6.60 -12.27 -2.10
C THR A 36 -7.85 -11.80 -2.83
N LEU A 37 -7.71 -11.23 -4.01
CA LEU A 37 -8.78 -10.60 -4.79
C LEU A 37 -8.84 -11.19 -6.20
N ASP A 38 -10.03 -11.16 -6.80
CA ASP A 38 -10.18 -11.51 -8.21
C ASP A 38 -9.75 -10.33 -9.09
N VAL A 39 -8.66 -10.48 -9.83
CA VAL A 39 -8.08 -9.44 -10.69
C VAL A 39 -9.06 -8.96 -11.77
N ASN A 40 -9.97 -9.82 -12.26
CA ASN A 40 -10.95 -9.41 -13.26
C ASN A 40 -11.96 -8.41 -12.70
N SER A 41 -12.33 -8.52 -11.43
CA SER A 41 -13.19 -7.56 -10.73
C SER A 41 -12.53 -6.21 -10.42
N LEU A 42 -11.20 -6.13 -10.55
CA LEU A 42 -10.37 -4.95 -10.24
C LEU A 42 -10.07 -4.05 -11.45
N LYS A 43 -10.34 -4.49 -12.69
CA LYS A 43 -9.89 -3.81 -13.92
C LYS A 43 -10.35 -2.36 -14.11
N LYS A 44 -11.47 -1.97 -13.49
CA LYS A 44 -12.02 -0.60 -13.56
C LYS A 44 -11.78 0.23 -12.29
N GLN A 45 -10.99 -0.30 -11.38
CA GLN A 45 -10.73 0.32 -10.10
C GLN A 45 -9.38 1.01 -10.10
N THR A 46 -9.27 2.07 -9.31
CA THR A 46 -7.98 2.73 -9.05
C THR A 46 -7.16 1.90 -8.08
N VAL A 47 -5.84 2.11 -8.04
CA VAL A 47 -4.98 1.41 -7.07
C VAL A 47 -5.44 1.66 -5.64
N SER A 48 -5.90 2.87 -5.30
CA SER A 48 -6.45 3.16 -3.97
C SER A 48 -7.67 2.31 -3.61
N GLN A 49 -8.63 2.17 -4.54
CA GLN A 49 -9.83 1.36 -4.34
C GLN A 49 -9.51 -0.13 -4.17
N VAL A 50 -8.57 -0.64 -4.96
CA VAL A 50 -8.08 -2.02 -4.81
C VAL A 50 -7.42 -2.22 -3.46
N LEU A 51 -6.67 -1.22 -3.00
CA LEU A 51 -5.98 -1.28 -1.72
C LEU A 51 -6.95 -1.31 -0.53
N ASP A 52 -8.03 -0.52 -0.57
CA ASP A 52 -9.06 -0.54 0.46
C ASP A 52 -9.80 -1.88 0.50
N GLN A 53 -10.06 -2.49 -0.65
CA GLN A 53 -10.62 -3.84 -0.71
C GLN A 53 -9.65 -4.90 -0.21
N LEU A 54 -8.36 -4.72 -0.49
CA LEU A 54 -7.31 -5.61 -0.02
C LEU A 54 -7.18 -5.53 1.50
N GLU A 55 -7.18 -4.34 2.09
CA GLU A 55 -7.13 -4.15 3.54
C GLU A 55 -8.33 -4.82 4.24
N ALA A 56 -9.51 -4.77 3.62
CA ALA A 56 -10.71 -5.40 4.14
C ALA A 56 -10.71 -6.94 4.04
N LYS A 57 -10.00 -7.52 3.06
CA LYS A 57 -10.00 -8.96 2.77
C LYS A 57 -8.68 -9.67 3.11
N ALA A 58 -7.62 -8.91 3.40
CA ALA A 58 -6.31 -9.43 3.74
C ALA A 58 -6.36 -10.21 5.06
N SER A 59 -5.65 -11.33 5.08
CA SER A 59 -5.42 -12.11 6.29
C SER A 59 -4.56 -11.31 7.29
N GLU A 60 -4.57 -11.68 8.57
CA GLU A 60 -3.78 -10.98 9.60
C GLU A 60 -2.27 -10.91 9.28
N ALA A 61 -1.74 -11.92 8.59
CA ALA A 61 -0.35 -11.96 8.12
C ALA A 61 -0.05 -10.93 7.01
N ASP A 62 -1.06 -10.54 6.24
CA ASP A 62 -0.93 -9.66 5.07
C ASP A 62 -1.30 -8.20 5.35
N LYS A 63 -2.01 -7.94 6.46
CA LYS A 63 -2.33 -6.58 6.92
C LYS A 63 -1.12 -5.64 7.00
N PRO A 64 0.08 -6.05 7.47
CA PRO A 64 1.25 -5.17 7.49
C PRO A 64 1.72 -4.77 6.08
N LEU A 65 1.54 -5.63 5.08
CA LEU A 65 1.91 -5.33 3.69
C LEU A 65 0.89 -4.39 3.04
N ALA A 66 -0.41 -4.60 3.29
CA ALA A 66 -1.47 -3.69 2.84
C ALA A 66 -1.31 -2.28 3.45
N ALA A 67 -1.00 -2.19 4.74
CA ALA A 67 -0.75 -0.92 5.42
C ALA A 67 0.48 -0.17 4.86
N GLN A 68 1.57 -0.89 4.56
CA GLN A 68 2.74 -0.30 3.90
C GLN A 68 2.43 0.20 2.48
N ALA A 69 1.66 -0.57 1.71
CA ALA A 69 1.21 -0.15 0.39
C ALA A 69 0.35 1.14 0.48
N LYS A 70 -0.50 1.26 1.50
CA LYS A 70 -1.33 2.45 1.76
C LYS A 70 -0.48 3.67 2.10
N ALA A 71 0.54 3.49 2.93
CA ALA A 71 1.50 4.53 3.25
C ALA A 71 2.22 5.03 1.99
N ILE A 72 2.62 4.13 1.08
CA ILE A 72 3.22 4.50 -0.21
C ILE A 72 2.26 5.32 -1.08
N LEU A 73 1.01 4.90 -1.22
CA LEU A 73 0.03 5.64 -2.02
C LEU A 73 -0.21 7.06 -1.48
N THR A 74 -0.07 7.26 -0.17
CA THR A 74 -0.16 8.57 0.47
C THR A 74 1.02 9.48 0.07
N LEU A 75 2.19 8.89 -0.16
CA LEU A 75 3.39 9.60 -0.62
C LEU A 75 3.42 9.83 -2.14
N LEU A 76 2.75 8.95 -2.90
CA LEU A 76 2.68 8.97 -4.36
C LEU A 76 1.21 8.99 -4.82
N PRO A 77 0.51 10.13 -4.67
CA PRO A 77 -0.92 10.24 -5.01
C PRO A 77 -1.20 9.92 -6.49
N ILE A 78 -0.23 10.18 -7.38
CA ILE A 78 -0.32 9.82 -8.80
C ILE A 78 -0.56 8.31 -8.97
N LEU A 79 0.06 7.46 -8.15
CA LEU A 79 -0.17 6.01 -8.22
C LEU A 79 -1.54 5.63 -7.68
N ALA A 80 -2.05 6.37 -6.70
CA ALA A 80 -3.35 6.09 -6.06
C ALA A 80 -4.51 6.25 -7.05
N ASP A 81 -4.44 7.26 -7.92
CA ASP A 81 -5.45 7.56 -8.95
C ASP A 81 -5.25 6.77 -10.26
N MET A 82 -4.12 6.07 -10.43
CA MET A 82 -3.91 5.23 -11.61
C MET A 82 -4.89 4.05 -11.64
N ASN A 83 -5.29 3.66 -12.85
CA ASN A 83 -6.02 2.42 -13.07
C ASN A 83 -5.17 1.24 -12.61
N PHE A 84 -5.77 0.36 -11.81
CA PHE A 84 -5.09 -0.83 -11.33
C PHE A 84 -4.66 -1.75 -12.48
N GLU A 85 -5.47 -1.88 -13.54
CA GLU A 85 -5.14 -2.71 -14.70
C GLU A 85 -3.83 -2.28 -15.37
N ASP A 86 -3.66 -0.98 -15.63
CA ASP A 86 -2.43 -0.42 -16.22
C ASP A 86 -1.20 -0.73 -15.36
N VAL A 87 -1.34 -0.59 -14.04
CA VAL A 87 -0.27 -0.88 -13.09
C VAL A 87 0.01 -2.38 -13.07
N TYR A 88 -1.03 -3.21 -12.94
CA TYR A 88 -0.92 -4.66 -12.92
C TYR A 88 -0.20 -5.20 -14.15
N LEU A 89 -0.60 -4.76 -15.36
CA LEU A 89 0.03 -5.17 -16.61
C LEU A 89 1.54 -4.81 -16.66
N ARG A 90 1.94 -3.65 -16.14
CA ARG A 90 3.38 -3.27 -16.09
C ARG A 90 4.22 -4.21 -15.22
N TYR A 91 3.63 -4.81 -14.21
CA TYR A 91 4.33 -5.70 -13.28
C TYR A 91 4.16 -7.18 -13.62
N THR A 92 3.13 -7.57 -14.38
CA THR A 92 2.87 -8.96 -14.78
C THR A 92 3.25 -9.30 -16.22
N ALA A 93 3.39 -8.33 -17.12
CA ALA A 93 3.77 -8.56 -18.52
C ALA A 93 5.28 -8.88 -18.73
N LYS A 94 5.92 -9.56 -17.77
CA LYS A 94 7.30 -10.05 -17.89
C LYS A 94 7.35 -11.52 -18.26
#